data_AF-X1EKV5-F1
#
_entry.id   AF-X1EKV5-F1
#
_cell.length_a   1.000
_cell.length_b   1.000
_cell.length_c   1.000
_cell.angle_alpha   90.00
_cell.angle_beta   90.00
_cell.angle_gamma   90.00
#
_symmetry.space_group_name_H-M   'P 1'
#
loop_
_entity.id
_entity.type
_entity.pdbx_description
1 polymer ?
#
loop_
_entity_poly.entity_id
_entity_poly.type
_entity_poly.pdbx_seq_one_letter_code
_entity_poly.pdbx_strand_id
1 'polypeptide(L)' 'MELEEAATIDGASPLRILRSIVLPLVGPGLVATAIFSIIMGWNEFIYALLFLRTPDAFTLPIHIANYITEYETLL' A
#
# COMPACT_ATOMS: atom_id res chain seq x y z
N MET A 1 -19.54 -1.71 17.99
CA MET A 1 -19.66 -1.83 19.46
C MET A 1 -20.57 -2.98 19.83
N GLU A 2 -21.83 -3.01 19.40
CA GLU A 2 -22.78 -4.12 19.70
C GLU A 2 -22.20 -5.54 19.52
N LEU A 3 -21.54 -5.84 18.40
CA LEU A 3 -20.97 -7.18 18.14
C LEU A 3 -19.76 -7.52 19.04
N GLU A 4 -18.94 -6.53 19.38
CA GLU A 4 -17.76 -6.73 20.23
C GLU A 4 -18.16 -6.84 21.70
N GLU A 5 -19.14 -6.04 22.13
CA GLU A 5 -19.74 -6.11 23.46
C GLU A 5 -20.44 -7.44 23.67
N ALA A 6 -21.25 -7.90 22.70
CA ALA A 6 -21.87 -9.22 22.73
C ALA A 6 -20.82 -10.34 22.84
N ALA A 7 -19.77 -10.30 22.01
CA ALA A 7 -18.71 -11.31 22.07
C ALA A 7 -17.90 -11.27 23.38
N THR A 8 -17.76 -10.09 24.00
CA THR A 8 -17.12 -9.94 25.30
C THR A 8 -17.99 -10.53 26.42
N ILE A 9 -19.30 -10.32 26.37
CA ILE A 9 -20.27 -10.96 27.28
C ILE A 9 -20.24 -12.49 27.12
N ASP A 10 -20.07 -12.98 25.89
CA ASP A 10 -19.90 -14.41 25.57
C ASP A 10 -18.50 -14.97 25.97
N GLY A 11 -17.63 -14.16 26.57
CA GLY A 11 -16.31 -14.59 27.06
C GLY A 11 -15.24 -14.76 25.97
N ALA A 12 -15.43 -14.18 24.79
CA ALA A 12 -14.41 -14.19 23.74
C ALA A 12 -13.19 -13.36 24.15
N SER A 13 -11.99 -13.90 23.95
CA SER A 13 -10.75 -13.14 24.17
C SER A 13 -10.59 -12.00 23.15
N PRO A 14 -9.89 -10.90 23.49
CA PRO A 14 -9.73 -9.76 22.58
C PRO A 14 -9.12 -10.14 21.22
N LEU A 15 -8.18 -11.08 21.19
CA LEU A 15 -7.56 -11.54 19.94
C LEU A 15 -8.56 -12.31 19.06
N ARG A 16 -9.50 -13.04 19.66
CA ARG A 16 -10.59 -13.73 18.94
C ARG A 16 -11.57 -12.71 18.37
N ILE A 17 -11.95 -11.70 19.15
CA ILE A 17 -12.82 -10.60 18.69
C ILE A 17 -12.17 -9.88 17.50
N LEU A 18 -10.88 -9.53 17.62
CA LEU A 18 -10.13 -8.89 16.53
C LEU A 18 -10.14 -9.72 15.24
N ARG A 19 -9.82 -11.02 15.32
CA ARG A 19 -9.69 -11.87 14.13
C ARG A 19 -11.02 -12.31 13.53
N SER A 20 -12.01 -12.62 14.36
CA SER A 20 -13.26 -13.24 13.92
C SER A 20 -14.39 -12.24 13.67
N ILE A 21 -14.31 -11.03 14.23
CA ILE A 21 -15.36 -10.01 14.11
C ILE A 21 -14.80 -8.77 13.43
N VAL A 22 -13.79 -8.13 14.03
CA VAL A 22 -13.30 -6.83 13.57
C VAL A 22 -12.62 -6.94 12.20
N LEU A 23 -11.62 -7.81 12.04
CA LEU A 23 -10.86 -7.99 10.81
C LEU A 23 -11.72 -8.27 9.56
N PRO A 24 -12.68 -9.23 9.57
CA PRO A 24 -13.54 -9.45 8.42
C PRO A 24 -14.51 -8.28 8.16
N LEU A 25 -14.95 -7.59 9.22
CA LEU A 25 -15.84 -6.43 9.09
C LEU A 25 -15.13 -5.24 8.42
N VAL A 26 -13.87 -4.97 8.79
CA VAL A 26 -13.07 -3.89 8.18
C VAL A 26 -12.30 -4.33 6.93
N GLY A 27 -12.30 -5.62 6.62
CA GLY A 27 -11.51 -6.23 5.54
C GLY A 27 -11.66 -5.54 4.18
N PRO A 28 -12.88 -5.28 3.68
CA PRO A 28 -13.08 -4.57 2.42
C PRO A 28 -12.46 -3.16 2.42
N GLY A 29 -12.57 -2.45 3.55
CA GLY A 29 -11.96 -1.13 3.73
C GLY A 29 -10.44 -1.19 3.69
N LEU A 30 -9.84 -2.16 4.38
CA LEU A 30 -8.39 -2.39 4.36
C LEU A 30 -7.88 -2.68 2.95
N VAL A 31 -8.61 -3.48 2.17
CA VAL A 31 -8.25 -3.77 0.77
C VAL A 31 -8.27 -2.50 -0.07
N ALA A 32 -9.33 -1.69 0.04
CA ALA A 32 -9.42 -0.42 -0.68
C ALA A 32 -8.27 0.52 -0.29
N THR A 33 -8.01 0.71 1.00
CA THR A 33 -6.89 1.53 1.49
C THR A 33 -5.55 1.02 0.98
N ALA A 34 -5.30 -0.29 1.01
CA ALA A 34 -4.05 -0.87 0.52
C ALA A 34 -3.83 -0.60 -0.97
N ILE A 35 -4.88 -0.75 -1.79
CA ILE A 35 -4.82 -0.45 -3.22
C ILE A 35 -4.50 1.04 -3.43
N PHE A 36 -5.20 1.93 -2.73
CA PHE A 36 -4.93 3.38 -2.80
C PHE A 36 -3.50 3.72 -2.39
N SER A 37 -3.00 3.14 -1.29
CA SER A 37 -1.62 3.37 -0.82
C SER A 37 -0.59 2.89 -1.83
N ILE A 38 -0.80 1.74 -2.49
CA ILE A 38 0.10 1.24 -3.54
C ILE A 38 0.11 2.18 -4.74
N ILE A 39 -1.07 2.61 -5.20
CA ILE A 39 -1.18 3.56 -6.32
C ILE A 39 -0.46 4.86 -5.98
N MET A 40 -0.65 5.40 -4.79
CA MET A 40 0.03 6.64 -4.39
C MET A 40 1.55 6.45 -4.31
N GLY A 41 2.01 5.41 -3.60
CA GLY A 41 3.44 5.17 -3.40
C GLY A 41 4.21 4.88 -4.68
N TRP A 42 3.60 4.17 -5.65
CA TRP A 42 4.28 3.87 -6.91
C TRP A 42 4.32 5.08 -7.87
N ASN A 43 3.43 6.07 -7.68
CA ASN A 43 3.38 7.30 -8.45
C ASN A 43 4.29 8.42 -7.90
N GLU A 44 5.02 8.20 -6.81
CA GLU A 44 5.93 9.22 -6.23
C GLU A 44 7.21 9.40 -7.07
N PHE A 45 7.07 9.97 -8.25
CA PHE A 45 8.14 10.17 -9.23
C PHE A 45 9.29 11.04 -8.70
N ILE A 46 8.98 12.18 -8.08
CA ILE A 46 10.02 13.10 -7.58
C ILE A 46 10.82 12.47 -6.43
N TYR A 47 10.15 11.74 -5.53
CA TYR A 47 10.84 11.06 -4.44
C TYR A 47 11.80 10.01 -4.99
N ALA A 48 11.31 9.18 -5.91
CA ALA A 48 12.10 8.15 -6.51
C ALA A 48 13.29 8.72 -7.34
N LEU A 49 13.16 9.89 -7.98
CA LEU A 49 14.27 10.55 -8.70
C LEU A 49 15.36 11.06 -7.76
N LEU A 50 14.99 11.55 -6.59
CA LEU A 50 15.93 12.13 -5.63
C LEU A 50 16.70 11.06 -4.85
N PHE A 51 16.06 9.93 -4.53
CA PHE A 51 16.61 8.93 -3.62
C PHE A 51 17.15 7.68 -4.30
N LEU A 52 16.60 7.27 -5.45
CA LEU A 52 17.07 6.08 -6.15
C LEU A 52 18.26 6.44 -7.04
N ARG A 53 19.35 5.68 -6.92
CA ARG A 53 20.60 5.92 -7.67
C ARG A 53 21.05 4.76 -8.54
N THR A 54 20.46 3.59 -8.39
CA THR A 54 20.78 2.40 -9.18
C THR A 54 19.61 2.05 -10.09
N PRO A 55 19.85 1.72 -11.38
CA PRO A 55 18.78 1.35 -12.31
C PRO A 55 17.91 0.20 -11.81
N ASP A 56 18.50 -0.78 -11.12
CA ASP A 56 17.77 -1.93 -10.57
C ASP A 56 16.76 -1.57 -9.47
N ALA A 57 16.90 -0.38 -8.87
CA ALA A 57 15.98 0.10 -7.84
C ALA A 57 14.89 1.01 -8.40
N PHE A 58 14.95 1.39 -9.68
CA PHE A 58 14.02 2.34 -10.28
C PHE A 58 12.61 1.78 -10.36
N THR A 59 11.65 2.63 -9.99
CA THR A 59 10.24 2.37 -10.27
C THR A 59 9.97 2.55 -11.77
N LEU A 60 8.93 1.89 -12.28
CA LEU A 60 8.58 1.90 -13.70
C LEU A 60 8.52 3.32 -14.32
N PRO A 61 7.93 4.34 -13.67
CA PRO A 61 7.86 5.69 -14.24
C PRO A 61 9.25 6.33 -14.47
N ILE A 62 10.19 6.14 -13.53
CA ILE A 62 11.55 6.69 -13.66
C ILE A 62 12.35 5.92 -14.69
N HIS A 63 12.17 4.60 -14.76
CA HIS A 63 12.85 3.79 -15.75
C HIS A 63 12.47 4.24 -17.17
N ILE A 64 11.18 4.45 -17.42
CA ILE A 64 10.67 4.99 -18.69
C ILE A 64 11.23 6.39 -18.97
N ALA A 65 11.21 7.28 -17.97
CA ALA A 65 11.73 8.65 -18.13
C ALA A 65 13.22 8.67 -18.49
N ASN A 66 14.05 7.88 -17.79
CA ASN A 66 15.48 7.79 -18.07
C ASN A 66 15.76 7.24 -19.47
N TYR A 67 15.02 6.22 -19.92
CA TYR A 67 15.16 5.72 -21.29
C TYR A 67 14.91 6.81 -22.33
N ILE A 68 13.83 7.59 -22.19
CA ILE A 68 13.51 8.68 -23.13
C ILE A 68 14.65 9.71 -23.15
N THR A 69 15.15 10.13 -21.98
CA THR A 69 16.26 11.08 -21.88
C THR A 69 17.55 10.56 -22.53
N GLU A 70 17.90 9.29 -22.33
CA GLU A 70 19.08 8.68 -22.95
C GLU A 70 19.01 8.72 -24.49
N TYR A 71 17.85 8.37 -25.07
CA TYR A 71 17.65 8.45 -26.53
C TYR A 71 17.76 9.87 -27.07
N GLU A 72 17.24 10.88 -26.36
CA GLU A 72 17.39 12.29 -26.77
C GLU A 72 18.83 12.78 -26.71
N THR A 73 19.62 12.34 -25.72
CA THR A 73 21.03 12.74 -25.62
C THR A 73 21.95 12.09 -26.66
N LEU A 74 21.50 11.01 -27.30
CA LEU A 74 22.26 10.28 -28.32
C LEU A 74 21.99 10.79 -29.75
N LEU A 75 21.06 11.71 -29.94
CA LEU A 75 20.75 12.41 -31.20
C LEU A 75 21.35 13.82 -31.20
#